data_AF-A0A9W3SV29-F1
#
_entry.id   AF-A0A9W3SV29-F1
#
_cell.length_a   1.000
_cell.length_b   1.000
_cell.length_c   1.000
_cell.angle_alpha   90.00
_cell.angle_beta   90.00
_cell.angle_gamma   90.00
#
_symmetry.space_group_name_H-M   'P 1'
#
loop_
_entity.id
_entity.type
_entity.pdbx_description
1 polymer ?
#
loop_
_entity_poly.entity_id
_entity_poly.type
_entity_poly.pdbx_seq_one_letter_code
_entity_poly.pdbx_strand_id
1 'polypeptide(L)'
;MKRKLFIGGIFTLISVMSVVAYLVFQGIFIPNQISADKYEIKGVDVASYQGDIDWRELEKQNMKFAFIKATEGSSFVDEYFSKNWRNANKTDMRIGAYHFLVSIVRVKHKQSNLYELFQNINKHCHP
;
A
#
# COMPACT_ATOMS: atom_id res chain seq x y z
N MET A 1 23.45 33.91 28.56
CA MET A 1 22.91 33.91 27.17
C MET A 1 22.91 32.53 26.50
N LYS A 2 23.99 31.73 26.56
CA LYS A 2 24.09 30.42 25.88
C LYS A 2 22.98 29.41 26.25
N ARG A 3 22.50 29.38 27.50
CA ARG A 3 21.43 28.46 27.96
C ARG A 3 20.06 28.72 27.30
N LYS A 4 19.70 30.00 27.07
CA LYS A 4 18.44 30.35 26.38
C LYS A 4 18.51 30.02 24.88
N LEU A 5 19.69 30.18 24.28
CA LEU A 5 19.95 29.77 22.89
C LEU A 5 19.89 28.25 22.72
N PHE A 6 20.38 27.49 23.71
CA PHE A 6 20.32 26.03 23.73
C PHE A 6 18.88 25.50 23.90
N ILE A 7 18.10 26.10 24.80
CA ILE A 7 16.69 25.74 25.00
C ILE A 7 15.87 26.07 23.74
N GLY A 8 16.13 27.21 23.10
CA GLY A 8 15.50 27.56 21.83
C GLY A 8 15.82 26.56 20.72
N GLY A 9 17.09 26.14 20.61
CA GLY A 9 17.52 25.11 19.66
C GLY A 9 16.82 23.75 19.87
N ILE A 10 16.68 23.32 21.11
CA ILE A 10 15.96 22.08 21.45
C ILE A 10 14.49 22.18 21.04
N PHE A 11 13.83 23.31 21.31
CA PHE A 11 12.43 23.50 20.94
C PHE A 11 12.22 23.49 19.42
N THR A 12 13.11 24.12 18.66
CA THR A 12 13.08 24.06 17.18
C THR A 12 13.28 22.65 16.66
N LEU A 13 14.21 21.87 17.25
CA LEU A 13 14.47 20.50 16.83
C LEU A 13 13.26 19.59 17.10
N ILE A 14 12.63 19.71 18.28
CA ILE A 14 11.42 18.97 18.62
C ILE A 14 10.29 19.32 17.65
N SER A 15 10.09 20.60 17.34
CA SER A 15 9.07 21.04 16.39
C SER A 15 9.28 20.43 15.01
N VAL A 16 10.52 20.44 14.49
CA VAL A 16 10.85 19.79 13.20
C VAL A 16 10.60 18.28 13.27
N MET A 17 11.02 17.62 14.34
CA MET A 17 10.80 16.18 14.53
C MET A 17 9.31 15.82 14.60
N SER A 18 8.48 16.65 15.26
CA SER A 18 7.04 16.47 15.32
C SER A 18 6.37 16.61 13.95
N VAL A 19 6.81 17.58 13.13
CA VAL A 19 6.33 17.74 11.75
C VAL A 19 6.71 16.53 10.90
N VAL A 20 7.95 16.07 10.97
CA VAL A 20 8.40 14.88 10.23
C VAL A 20 7.62 13.64 10.69
N ALA A 21 7.43 13.44 11.99
CA ALA A 21 6.65 12.32 12.52
C ALA A 21 5.19 12.35 12.03
N TYR A 22 4.58 13.54 11.96
CA TYR A 22 3.24 13.69 11.41
C TYR A 22 3.18 13.31 9.92
N LEU A 23 4.16 13.73 9.11
CA LEU A 23 4.24 13.38 7.69
C LEU A 23 4.46 11.88 7.47
N VAL A 24 5.24 11.23 8.33
CA VAL A 24 5.41 9.76 8.33
C VAL A 24 4.11 9.07 8.70
N PHE A 25 3.40 9.56 9.72
CA PHE A 25 2.12 9.00 10.16
C PHE A 25 1.04 9.09 9.07
N GLN A 26 1.04 10.17 8.29
CA GLN A 26 0.15 10.33 7.12
C GLN A 26 0.59 9.52 5.90
N GLY A 27 1.70 8.77 5.97
CA GLY A 27 2.21 7.98 4.85
C GLY A 27 2.78 8.82 3.68
N ILE A 28 2.93 10.13 3.86
CA ILE A 28 3.52 11.03 2.85
C ILE A 28 5.04 10.83 2.79
N PHE A 29 5.67 10.59 3.95
CA PHE A 29 7.10 10.34 4.06
C PHE A 29 7.37 8.92 4.57
N ILE A 30 7.65 7.99 3.64
CA ILE A 30 7.95 6.60 3.99
C ILE A 30 9.45 6.36 3.76
N PRO A 31 10.27 6.23 4.81
CA PRO A 31 11.72 6.11 4.67
C PRO A 31 12.16 4.80 3.98
N ASN A 32 11.25 3.83 3.84
CA ASN A 32 11.52 2.59 3.09
C ASN A 32 11.88 2.86 1.61
N GLN A 33 11.45 4.00 1.04
CA GLN A 33 11.80 4.38 -0.34
C GLN A 33 13.33 4.53 -0.55
N ILE A 34 14.08 4.93 0.48
CA ILE A 34 15.55 5.10 0.40
C ILE A 34 16.24 3.76 0.10
N SER A 35 15.70 2.65 0.60
CA SER A 35 16.23 1.31 0.29
C SER A 35 15.81 0.85 -1.11
N ALA A 36 14.57 1.16 -1.50
CA ALA A 36 14.01 0.77 -2.80
C ALA A 36 14.69 1.48 -3.98
N ASP A 37 15.14 2.73 -3.81
CA ASP A 37 15.80 3.52 -4.88
C ASP A 37 17.14 2.92 -5.37
N LYS A 38 17.70 1.96 -4.63
CA LYS A 38 18.87 1.20 -5.09
C LYS A 38 18.53 0.24 -6.23
N TYR A 39 17.25 -0.08 -6.42
CA TYR A 39 16.77 -1.03 -7.41
C TYR A 39 16.00 -0.30 -8.51
N GLU A 40 16.29 -0.64 -9.76
CA GLU A 40 15.65 -0.02 -10.93
C GLU A 40 14.14 -0.30 -11.00
N ILE A 41 13.74 -1.50 -10.55
CA ILE A 41 12.34 -1.93 -10.55
C ILE A 41 11.82 -1.92 -9.11
N LYS A 42 10.89 -1.00 -8.86
CA LYS A 42 10.18 -0.85 -7.59
C LYS A 42 8.67 -0.90 -7.79
N GLY A 43 7.96 -1.24 -6.73
CA GLY A 43 6.51 -1.36 -6.74
C GLY A 43 5.94 -1.24 -5.33
N VAL A 44 4.62 -1.31 -5.24
CA VAL A 44 3.87 -1.19 -3.98
C VAL A 44 3.05 -2.45 -3.72
N ASP A 45 2.82 -2.75 -2.44
CA ASP A 45 1.74 -3.64 -2.03
C ASP A 45 0.72 -2.84 -1.24
N VAL A 46 -0.56 -3.06 -1.52
CA VAL A 46 -1.66 -2.27 -0.94
C VAL A 46 -2.83 -3.13 -0.55
N ALA A 47 -3.56 -2.67 0.46
CA ALA A 47 -4.79 -3.22 0.99
C ALA A 47 -5.73 -2.06 1.39
N SER A 48 -6.87 -2.38 1.99
CA SER A 48 -7.80 -1.37 2.51
C SER A 48 -7.17 -0.39 3.51
N TYR A 49 -6.10 -0.80 4.20
CA TYR A 49 -5.40 0.03 5.20
C TYR A 49 -4.80 1.32 4.62
N GLN A 50 -4.53 1.37 3.32
CA GLN A 50 -4.00 2.56 2.65
C GLN A 50 -5.10 3.58 2.29
N GLY A 51 -6.38 3.19 2.36
CA GLY A 51 -7.50 4.04 1.97
C GLY A 51 -7.48 4.39 0.49
N ASP A 52 -7.77 5.66 0.18
CA ASP A 52 -7.85 6.16 -1.20
C ASP A 52 -6.47 6.43 -1.80
N ILE A 53 -6.14 5.69 -2.86
CA ILE A 53 -4.85 5.76 -3.55
C ILE A 53 -4.99 6.52 -4.88
N ASP A 54 -4.13 7.51 -5.09
CA ASP A 54 -3.91 8.10 -6.42
C ASP A 54 -2.90 7.26 -7.22
N TRP A 55 -3.45 6.37 -8.06
CA TRP A 55 -2.68 5.46 -8.88
C TRP A 55 -1.82 6.16 -9.95
N ARG A 56 -2.25 7.33 -10.44
CA ARG A 56 -1.46 8.12 -11.41
C ARG A 56 -0.25 8.74 -10.74
N GLU A 57 -0.39 9.15 -9.49
CA GLU A 57 0.73 9.69 -8.74
C GLU A 57 1.78 8.61 -8.46
N LEU A 58 1.37 7.38 -8.14
CA LEU A 58 2.29 6.25 -8.01
C LEU A 58 3.03 5.93 -9.31
N GLU A 59 2.36 5.99 -10.45
CA GLU A 59 2.96 5.83 -11.77
C GLU A 59 4.01 6.93 -12.05
N LYS A 60 3.71 8.20 -11.77
CA LYS A 60 4.67 9.31 -11.90
C LYS A 60 5.88 9.16 -10.98
N GLN A 61 5.70 8.55 -9.81
CA GLN A 61 6.79 8.17 -8.90
C GLN A 61 7.62 6.97 -9.39
N ASN A 62 7.39 6.55 -10.64
CA ASN A 62 8.11 5.48 -11.32
C ASN A 62 7.91 4.11 -10.67
N MET A 63 6.75 3.87 -10.04
CA MET A 63 6.36 2.54 -9.60
C MET A 63 6.03 1.67 -10.81
N LYS A 64 6.68 0.51 -10.94
CA LYS A 64 6.56 -0.38 -12.10
C LYS A 64 5.51 -1.48 -11.92
N PHE A 65 5.21 -1.82 -10.67
CA PHE A 65 4.22 -2.84 -10.37
C PHE A 65 3.46 -2.57 -9.07
N ALA A 66 2.31 -3.20 -8.91
CA ALA A 66 1.54 -3.21 -7.68
C ALA A 66 0.93 -4.57 -7.38
N PHE A 67 0.97 -4.98 -6.11
CA PHE A 67 0.21 -6.11 -5.59
C PHE A 67 -0.94 -5.62 -4.72
N ILE A 68 -2.18 -5.99 -5.06
CA ILE A 68 -3.39 -5.51 -4.37
C ILE A 68 -3.99 -6.68 -3.58
N LYS A 69 -4.22 -6.49 -2.28
CA LYS A 69 -4.89 -7.49 -1.44
C LYS A 69 -6.30 -7.71 -1.96
N ALA A 70 -6.63 -8.94 -2.29
CA ALA A 70 -7.96 -9.31 -2.73
C ALA A 70 -8.79 -9.91 -1.59
N THR A 71 -8.18 -10.81 -0.83
CA THR A 71 -8.89 -11.64 0.15
C THR A 71 -8.00 -12.00 1.34
N GLU A 72 -8.62 -12.38 2.45
CA GLU A 72 -7.96 -12.87 3.65
C GLU A 72 -8.72 -14.08 4.24
N GLY A 73 -7.98 -15.11 4.64
CA GLY A 73 -8.54 -16.31 5.25
C GLY A 73 -9.63 -16.97 4.38
N SER A 74 -10.72 -17.41 5.00
CA SER A 74 -11.75 -18.18 4.29
C SER A 74 -12.93 -17.36 3.77
N SER A 75 -13.08 -16.10 4.14
CA SER A 75 -14.30 -15.34 3.81
C SER A 75 -14.13 -13.84 3.68
N PHE A 76 -12.97 -13.28 4.04
CA PHE A 76 -12.78 -11.84 3.96
C PHE A 76 -12.37 -11.44 2.54
N VAL A 77 -13.06 -10.44 1.99
CA VAL A 77 -12.72 -9.76 0.73
C VAL A 77 -12.34 -8.33 1.09
N ASP A 78 -11.22 -7.85 0.56
CA ASP A 78 -10.77 -6.47 0.79
C ASP A 78 -11.73 -5.49 0.12
N GLU A 79 -12.26 -4.55 0.89
CA GLU A 79 -13.30 -3.61 0.46
C GLU A 79 -12.83 -2.65 -0.65
N TYR A 80 -11.53 -2.35 -0.70
CA TYR A 80 -10.93 -1.47 -1.71
C TYR A 80 -10.43 -2.24 -2.93
N PHE A 81 -10.41 -3.58 -2.91
CA PHE A 81 -9.85 -4.39 -3.99
C PHE A 81 -10.42 -4.01 -5.36
N SER A 82 -11.74 -3.94 -5.52
CA SER A 82 -12.36 -3.62 -6.82
C SER A 82 -12.02 -2.22 -7.32
N LYS A 83 -12.00 -1.23 -6.41
CA LYS A 83 -11.64 0.17 -6.72
C LYS A 83 -10.17 0.26 -7.13
N ASN A 84 -9.28 -0.34 -6.33
CA ASN A 84 -7.85 -0.36 -6.56
C ASN A 84 -7.51 -1.10 -7.85
N TRP A 85 -8.09 -2.28 -8.08
CA TRP A 85 -7.90 -3.05 -9.31
C TRP A 85 -8.29 -2.25 -10.54
N ARG A 86 -9.47 -1.61 -10.53
CA ARG A 86 -9.94 -0.81 -11.68
C ARG A 86 -9.07 0.41 -11.93
N ASN A 87 -8.63 1.11 -10.88
CA ASN A 87 -7.87 2.35 -11.05
C ASN A 87 -6.41 2.08 -11.38
N ALA A 88 -5.82 1.04 -10.82
CA ALA A 88 -4.50 0.58 -11.17
C ALA A 88 -4.46 0.15 -12.65
N ASN A 89 -5.45 -0.60 -13.16
CA ASN A 89 -5.47 -1.03 -14.57
C ASN A 89 -5.58 0.11 -15.60
N LYS A 90 -5.74 1.37 -15.15
CA LYS A 90 -5.70 2.56 -16.00
C LYS A 90 -4.30 3.18 -16.11
N THR A 91 -3.30 2.60 -15.45
CA THR A 91 -1.89 3.00 -15.52
C THR A 91 -1.09 1.95 -16.29
N ASP A 92 0.17 2.27 -16.63
CA ASP A 92 1.11 1.37 -17.29
C ASP A 92 1.81 0.40 -16.31
N MET A 93 1.34 0.35 -15.04
CA MET A 93 1.90 -0.51 -14.01
C MET A 93 1.47 -1.97 -14.20
N ARG A 94 2.38 -2.91 -13.90
CA ARG A 94 2.03 -4.34 -13.84
C ARG A 94 1.28 -4.63 -12.53
N ILE A 95 0.12 -5.26 -12.61
CA ILE A 95 -0.75 -5.44 -11.44
C ILE A 95 -0.96 -6.93 -11.15
N GLY A 96 -0.81 -7.29 -9.88
CA GLY A 96 -1.18 -8.60 -9.35
C GLY A 96 -2.13 -8.44 -8.17
N ALA A 97 -2.84 -9.52 -7.83
CA ALA A 97 -3.58 -9.58 -6.57
C ALA A 97 -3.07 -10.71 -5.68
N TYR A 98 -3.23 -10.55 -4.37
CA TYR A 98 -2.79 -11.54 -3.40
C TYR A 98 -3.87 -11.93 -2.39
N HIS A 99 -3.68 -13.10 -1.77
CA HIS A 99 -4.48 -13.65 -0.68
C HIS A 99 -3.67 -13.65 0.61
N PHE A 100 -4.20 -13.07 1.69
CA PHE A 100 -3.56 -13.16 3.00
C PHE A 100 -3.96 -14.46 3.71
N LEU A 101 -3.00 -15.35 3.93
CA LEU A 101 -3.22 -16.65 4.57
C LEU A 101 -3.28 -16.51 6.09
N VAL A 102 -4.32 -17.10 6.70
CA VAL A 102 -4.49 -17.14 8.17
C VAL A 102 -4.41 -18.59 8.65
N SER A 103 -3.41 -18.89 9.50
CA SER A 103 -3.01 -20.26 9.89
C SER A 103 -4.05 -21.07 10.67
N ILE A 104 -5.07 -20.43 11.26
CA ILE A 104 -6.10 -21.10 12.08
C ILE A 104 -7.24 -21.66 11.21
N VAL A 105 -7.30 -21.29 9.93
CA VAL A 105 -8.27 -21.86 9.01
C VAL A 105 -7.91 -23.32 8.77
N ARG A 106 -8.65 -24.25 9.40
CA ARG A 106 -8.61 -25.68 9.05
C ARG A 106 -8.73 -25.76 7.53
N VAL A 107 -7.77 -26.42 6.90
CA VAL A 107 -7.62 -26.67 5.45
C VAL A 107 -8.80 -27.48 4.84
N LYS A 108 -9.94 -27.59 5.53
CA LYS A 108 -11.14 -28.31 5.09
C LYS A 108 -12.29 -27.44 4.57
N HIS A 109 -12.24 -26.11 4.70
CA HIS A 109 -13.25 -25.25 4.06
C HIS A 109 -12.60 -24.28 3.06
N LYS A 110 -12.72 -24.66 1.78
CA LYS A 110 -12.59 -23.83 0.58
C LYS A 110 -11.29 -23.00 0.48
N GLN A 111 -10.26 -23.65 -0.03
CA GLN A 111 -9.28 -23.06 -0.95
C GLN A 111 -9.97 -22.68 -2.28
N SER A 112 -11.06 -21.91 -2.23
CA SER A 112 -11.84 -21.51 -3.41
C SER A 112 -11.87 -20.01 -3.62
N ASN A 113 -11.54 -19.19 -2.62
CA ASN A 113 -11.76 -17.75 -2.72
C ASN A 113 -10.86 -17.05 -3.73
N LEU A 114 -9.56 -17.35 -3.82
CA LEU A 114 -8.70 -16.58 -4.72
C LEU A 114 -9.03 -16.88 -6.19
N TYR A 115 -9.14 -18.16 -6.55
CA TYR A 115 -9.46 -18.58 -7.92
C TYR A 115 -10.88 -18.21 -8.33
N GLU A 116 -11.89 -18.41 -7.48
CA GLU A 116 -13.28 -17.99 -7.78
C GLU A 116 -13.39 -16.46 -7.92
N LEU A 117 -12.69 -15.69 -7.08
CA LEU A 117 -12.67 -14.23 -7.16
C LEU A 117 -12.00 -13.76 -8.45
N PHE A 118 -10.82 -14.28 -8.82
CA PHE A 118 -10.18 -13.95 -10.09
C PHE A 118 -11.04 -14.29 -11.30
N GLN A 119 -11.74 -15.43 -11.28
CA GLN A 119 -12.68 -15.79 -12.35
C GLN A 119 -13.87 -14.84 -12.42
N ASN A 120 -14.36 -14.32 -11.29
CA ASN A 120 -15.45 -13.36 -11.25
C ASN A 120 -15.01 -11.94 -11.68
N ILE A 121 -13.81 -11.51 -11.29
CA ILE A 121 -13.22 -10.23 -11.68
C ILE A 121 -12.91 -10.22 -13.18
N ASN A 122 -12.29 -11.28 -13.72
CA ASN A 122 -11.97 -11.36 -15.14
C ASN A 122 -13.22 -11.39 -16.03
N LYS A 123 -14.36 -11.89 -15.54
CA LYS A 123 -15.66 -11.79 -16.23
C LYS A 123 -16.25 -10.38 -16.28
N HIS A 124 -15.83 -9.47 -15.40
CA HIS A 124 -16.37 -8.11 -15.28
C HIS A 124 -15.36 -7.01 -15.58
N CYS A 125 -14.09 -7.34 -15.82
CA CYS A 125 -13.00 -6.39 -16.07
C CYS A 125 -12.27 -6.59 -17.40
N HIS A 126 -12.69 -7.52 -18.25
CA HIS A 126 -12.32 -7.51 -19.66
C HIS A 126 -13.35 -6.70 -20.48
N PRO A 127 -12.93 -5.82 -21.41
CA PRO A 127 -13.80 -5.28 -22.44
C PRO A 127 -14.31 -6.37 -23.40
#